data_AF-A0A4R4WAH0-F1
#
_entry.id   AF-A0A4R4WAH0-F1
#
_cell.length_a   1.000
_cell.length_b   1.000
_cell.length_c   1.000
_cell.angle_alpha   90.00
_cell.angle_beta   90.00
_cell.angle_gamma   90.00
#
_symmetry.space_group_name_H-M   'P 1'
#
loop_
_entity.id
_entity.type
_entity.pdbx_description
1 polymer ?
#
loop_
_entity_poly.entity_id
_entity_poly.type
_entity_poly.pdbx_seq_one_letter_code
_entity_poly.pdbx_strand_id
1 'polypeptide(L)'
;MHPGLPQARGSGRGHPALQADRRPSLGAAVEQAMTSKEKVTPSAAVRTTSAAYRPRPDRLWFARTRRYTFFVLRELTSVFVAWTIAFTLMLVDAVLGGSLRDFAALASRPWMIVLNVVALAATAFHAITFLNLAPRATVVRLDGWRVPAWMIQGGNHSAWVLISALIAYFILRSP
;
A
#
# COMPACT_ATOMS: atom_id res chain seq x y z
N MET A 1 49.12 -48.70 32.45
CA MET A 1 48.23 -48.67 33.63
C MET A 1 46.98 -49.48 33.30
N HIS A 2 46.75 -50.57 34.05
CA HIS A 2 45.56 -51.45 34.05
C HIS A 2 44.26 -50.69 34.45
N PRO A 3 43.05 -51.29 34.48
CA PRO A 3 42.36 -52.29 33.62
C PRO A 3 40.82 -52.03 33.46
N GLY A 4 40.10 -52.86 32.69
CA GLY A 4 38.73 -53.31 33.06
C GLY A 4 37.52 -53.02 32.14
N LEU A 5 37.23 -53.95 31.20
CA LEU A 5 35.96 -54.70 30.91
C LEU A 5 34.55 -54.03 31.06
N PRO A 6 33.43 -54.62 30.53
CA PRO A 6 33.15 -55.34 29.27
C PRO A 6 31.77 -55.02 28.61
N GLN A 7 31.51 -55.68 27.46
CA GLN A 7 30.30 -55.72 26.61
C GLN A 7 28.96 -56.17 27.26
N ALA A 8 27.83 -55.63 26.76
CA ALA A 8 26.58 -56.36 26.42
C ALA A 8 25.66 -55.39 25.61
N ARG A 9 25.33 -55.56 24.32
CA ARG A 9 24.51 -56.55 23.57
C ARG A 9 22.99 -56.47 23.85
N GLY A 10 22.22 -56.17 22.79
CA GLY A 10 20.78 -56.52 22.63
C GLY A 10 19.85 -55.30 22.60
N SER A 11 19.23 -54.93 21.47
CA SER A 11 18.17 -55.63 20.70
C SER A 11 16.76 -55.26 21.17
N GLY A 12 15.95 -54.72 20.26
CA GLY A 12 14.50 -54.88 20.28
C GLY A 12 13.68 -53.66 20.69
N ARG A 13 13.62 -52.62 19.84
CA ARG A 13 12.45 -51.72 19.84
C ARG A 13 11.29 -52.43 19.14
N GLY A 14 10.44 -53.07 19.93
CA GLY A 14 9.08 -53.46 19.58
C GLY A 14 8.09 -52.30 19.76
N HIS A 15 6.93 -52.43 19.10
CA HIS A 15 5.92 -51.41 18.83
C HIS A 15 5.17 -50.82 20.06
N PRO A 16 4.59 -49.60 19.97
CA PRO A 16 4.06 -48.82 21.11
C PRO A 16 2.67 -49.18 21.65
N ALA A 17 2.10 -50.35 21.32
CA ALA A 17 0.65 -50.56 21.45
C ALA A 17 0.16 -51.20 22.77
N LEU A 18 1.00 -51.41 23.79
CA LEU A 18 0.61 -52.23 24.96
C LEU A 18 0.83 -51.61 26.35
N GLN A 19 1.04 -50.29 26.46
CA GLN A 19 1.31 -49.63 27.74
C GLN A 19 0.17 -48.71 28.22
N ALA A 20 -1.07 -49.16 28.09
CA ALA A 20 -2.26 -48.40 28.51
C ALA A 20 -2.98 -48.95 29.76
N ASP A 21 -2.51 -50.05 30.37
CA ASP A 21 -3.30 -50.76 31.39
C ASP A 21 -2.61 -50.89 32.77
N ARG A 22 -2.04 -49.78 33.28
CA ARG A 22 -1.63 -49.69 34.69
C ARG A 22 -1.49 -48.24 35.16
N ARG A 23 -2.60 -47.59 35.51
CA ARG A 23 -2.60 -46.32 36.26
C ARG A 23 -3.11 -46.54 37.69
N PRO A 24 -2.35 -46.19 38.73
CA PRO A 24 -2.85 -46.04 40.09
C PRO A 24 -3.74 -44.79 40.22
N SER A 25 -4.71 -44.84 41.14
CA SER A 25 -5.76 -43.83 41.32
C SER A 25 -5.22 -42.47 41.80
N LEU A 26 -5.75 -41.40 41.19
CA LEU A 26 -5.39 -39.99 41.39
C LEU A 26 -5.60 -39.45 42.82
N GLY A 27 -6.27 -40.19 43.70
CA GLY A 27 -6.60 -39.74 45.05
C GLY A 27 -5.39 -39.62 45.99
N ALA A 28 -4.47 -40.60 45.96
CA ALA A 28 -3.34 -40.62 46.88
C ALA A 28 -2.26 -39.57 46.56
N ALA A 29 -2.15 -39.15 45.29
CA ALA A 29 -1.18 -38.15 44.86
C ALA A 29 -1.60 -36.71 45.24
N VAL A 30 -2.91 -36.45 45.35
CA VAL A 30 -3.45 -35.13 45.71
C VAL A 30 -3.25 -34.84 47.21
N GLU A 31 -3.32 -35.86 48.06
CA GLU A 31 -3.14 -35.73 49.51
C GLU A 31 -1.67 -35.45 49.89
N GLN A 32 -0.70 -36.04 49.18
CA GLN A 32 0.72 -35.71 49.35
C GLN A 32 1.09 -34.31 48.86
N ALA A 33 0.42 -33.80 47.82
CA ALA A 33 0.70 -32.47 47.27
C ALA A 33 0.21 -31.31 48.17
N MET A 34 -0.75 -31.55 49.07
CA MET A 34 -1.26 -30.51 49.98
C MET A 34 -0.42 -30.30 51.24
N THR A 35 0.52 -31.20 51.56
CA THR A 35 1.35 -31.10 52.78
C THR A 35 2.76 -30.58 52.55
N SER A 36 3.25 -30.50 51.30
CA SER A 36 4.56 -29.90 50.98
C SER A 36 4.45 -28.38 50.85
N LYS A 37 4.28 -27.73 52.00
CA LYS A 37 4.39 -26.28 52.18
C LYS A 37 5.87 -25.88 52.12
N GLU A 38 6.45 -25.86 50.92
CA GLU A 38 7.81 -25.35 50.71
C GLU A 38 7.75 -23.93 50.12
N LYS A 39 8.32 -22.98 50.86
CA LYS A 39 8.42 -21.57 50.49
C LYS A 39 9.29 -21.43 49.24
N VAL A 40 8.67 -21.43 48.07
CA VAL A 40 9.32 -20.89 46.87
C VAL A 40 9.24 -19.37 46.96
N THR A 41 10.35 -18.75 47.38
CA THR A 41 10.60 -17.33 47.20
C THR A 41 10.33 -16.98 45.74
N PRO A 42 9.54 -15.93 45.42
CA PRO A 42 9.43 -15.47 44.05
C PRO A 42 10.79 -14.88 43.68
N SER A 43 11.63 -15.69 43.02
CA SER A 43 12.76 -15.18 42.27
C SER A 43 12.20 -14.12 41.35
N ALA A 44 12.62 -12.88 41.57
CA ALA A 44 12.18 -11.72 40.84
C ALA A 44 12.45 -11.97 39.35
N ALA A 45 11.43 -12.45 38.65
CA ALA A 45 11.41 -12.51 37.21
C ALA A 45 11.55 -11.07 36.72
N VAL A 46 12.79 -10.67 36.43
CA VAL A 46 13.12 -9.43 35.75
C VAL A 46 12.40 -9.48 34.41
N ARG A 47 11.18 -8.91 34.37
CA ARG A 47 10.49 -8.61 33.11
C ARG A 47 11.27 -7.48 32.46
N THR A 48 12.30 -7.81 31.69
CA THR A 48 12.85 -6.91 30.67
C THR A 48 11.78 -6.72 29.61
N THR A 49 10.89 -5.76 29.83
CA THR A 49 10.10 -5.20 28.73
C THR A 49 11.08 -4.43 27.86
N SER A 50 11.64 -5.07 26.84
CA SER A 50 12.47 -4.35 25.87
C SER A 50 11.57 -3.31 25.22
N ALA A 51 11.79 -2.03 25.53
CA ALA A 51 11.09 -0.94 24.87
C ALA A 51 11.33 -1.07 23.36
N ALA A 52 10.26 -1.34 22.60
CA ALA A 52 10.36 -1.55 21.17
C ALA A 52 10.91 -0.27 20.52
N TYR A 53 12.12 -0.35 19.97
CA TYR A 53 12.75 0.77 19.28
C TYR A 53 11.91 1.12 18.04
N ARG A 54 11.35 2.34 18.02
CA ARG A 54 10.73 2.92 16.82
C ARG A 54 11.72 3.87 16.16
N PRO A 55 12.32 3.51 15.00
CA PRO A 55 13.13 4.45 14.26
C PRO A 55 12.32 5.69 13.90
N ARG A 56 12.93 6.86 13.98
CA ARG A 56 12.29 8.10 13.52
C ARG A 56 12.17 8.07 12.00
N PRO A 57 11.01 8.42 11.42
CA PRO A 57 10.89 8.53 9.98
C PRO A 57 11.73 9.72 9.48
N ASP A 58 12.60 9.45 8.51
CA ASP A 58 13.43 10.48 7.87
C ASP A 58 12.57 11.50 7.11
N ARG A 59 12.93 12.78 7.09
CA ARG A 59 12.16 13.83 6.36
C ARG A 59 12.09 13.57 4.85
N LEU A 60 13.09 12.91 4.28
CA LEU A 60 13.19 12.56 2.86
C LEU A 60 12.91 11.06 2.62
N TRP A 61 12.10 10.43 3.49
CA TRP A 61 11.74 9.01 3.36
C TRP A 61 11.23 8.64 1.96
N PHE A 62 10.53 9.58 1.30
CA PHE A 62 9.93 9.38 -0.02
C PHE A 62 10.97 9.31 -1.16
N ALA A 63 12.17 9.87 -0.97
CA ALA A 63 13.26 9.83 -1.94
C ALA A 63 14.01 8.49 -1.92
N ARG A 64 13.76 7.65 -0.91
CA ARG A 64 14.47 6.38 -0.67
C ARG A 64 14.10 5.29 -1.67
N THR A 65 12.92 5.36 -2.28
CA THR A 65 12.48 4.37 -3.27
C THR A 65 11.64 5.03 -4.34
N ARG A 66 11.89 4.65 -5.60
CA ARG A 66 11.14 5.15 -6.77
C ARG A 66 9.62 5.09 -6.57
N ARG A 67 9.09 4.02 -5.96
CA ARG A 67 7.66 3.86 -5.67
C ARG A 67 7.10 4.96 -4.77
N TYR A 68 7.82 5.34 -3.72
CA TYR A 68 7.41 6.43 -2.83
C TYR A 68 7.56 7.79 -3.50
N THR A 69 8.59 7.98 -4.31
CA THR A 69 8.77 9.20 -5.08
C THR A 69 7.62 9.40 -6.06
N PHE A 70 7.23 8.36 -6.83
CA PHE A 70 6.08 8.43 -7.73
C PHE A 70 4.76 8.65 -6.99
N PHE A 71 4.59 8.08 -5.80
CA PHE A 71 3.43 8.36 -4.95
C PHE A 71 3.36 9.84 -4.57
N VAL A 72 4.44 10.42 -4.03
CA VAL A 72 4.46 11.83 -3.65
C VAL A 72 4.33 12.75 -4.86
N LEU A 73 4.99 12.45 -5.98
CA LEU A 73 4.84 13.20 -7.23
C LEU A 73 3.39 13.18 -7.71
N ARG A 74 2.70 12.04 -7.62
CA ARG A 74 1.27 11.95 -7.91
C ARG A 74 0.45 12.86 -7.01
N GLU A 75 0.66 12.86 -5.71
CA GLU A 75 -0.06 13.77 -4.81
C GLU A 75 0.24 15.25 -5.13
N LEU A 76 1.49 15.56 -5.47
CA LEU A 76 1.91 16.91 -5.83
C LEU A 76 1.23 17.42 -7.11
N THR A 77 0.90 16.54 -8.06
CA THR A 77 0.17 16.94 -9.27
C THR A 77 -1.20 17.56 -8.99
N SER A 78 -1.81 17.30 -7.82
CA SER A 78 -3.08 17.93 -7.41
C SER A 78 -3.00 19.46 -7.35
N VAL A 79 -1.83 20.03 -7.02
CA VAL A 79 -1.62 21.49 -7.03
C VAL A 79 -1.72 22.05 -8.46
N PHE A 80 -1.17 21.34 -9.43
CA PHE A 80 -1.24 21.72 -10.84
C PHE A 80 -2.64 21.53 -11.44
N VAL A 81 -3.37 20.51 -10.98
CA VAL A 81 -4.80 20.34 -11.33
C VAL A 81 -5.60 21.53 -10.80
N ALA A 82 -5.40 21.90 -9.53
CA ALA A 82 -6.06 23.06 -8.94
C ALA A 82 -5.72 24.37 -9.69
N TRP A 83 -4.45 24.55 -10.09
CA TRP A 83 -4.05 25.66 -10.95
C TRP A 83 -4.79 25.67 -12.29
N THR A 84 -4.87 24.51 -12.97
CA THR A 84 -5.56 24.39 -14.27
C THR A 84 -7.04 24.75 -14.16
N ILE A 85 -7.69 24.32 -13.08
CA ILE A 85 -9.09 24.70 -12.77
C ILE A 85 -9.19 26.21 -12.56
N ALA A 86 -8.34 26.80 -11.72
CA ALA A 86 -8.33 28.24 -11.46
C ALA A 86 -8.09 29.05 -12.75
N PHE A 87 -7.12 28.64 -13.57
CA PHE A 87 -6.84 29.28 -14.87
C PHE A 87 -8.04 29.21 -15.83
N THR A 88 -8.75 28.08 -15.84
CA THR A 88 -9.98 27.92 -16.64
C THR A 88 -11.11 28.80 -16.11
N LEU A 89 -11.25 28.93 -14.80
CA LEU A 89 -12.23 29.85 -14.19
C LEU A 89 -11.92 31.31 -14.52
N MET A 90 -10.64 31.71 -14.52
CA MET A 90 -10.23 33.04 -14.98
C MET A 90 -10.59 33.27 -16.45
N LEU A 91 -10.44 32.26 -17.31
CA LEU A 91 -10.88 32.35 -18.70
C LEU A 91 -12.40 32.54 -18.79
N VAL A 92 -13.19 31.75 -18.04
CA VAL A 92 -14.65 31.86 -18.02
C VAL A 92 -15.08 33.25 -17.54
N ASP A 93 -14.48 33.74 -16.46
CA ASP A 93 -14.73 35.10 -15.93
C ASP A 93 -14.41 36.17 -16.99
N ALA A 94 -13.27 36.05 -17.68
CA ALA A 94 -12.88 37.00 -18.72
C ALA A 94 -13.81 36.98 -19.95
N VAL A 95 -14.35 35.81 -20.31
CA VAL A 95 -15.35 35.68 -21.37
C VAL A 95 -16.67 36.33 -20.96
N LEU A 96 -17.14 36.09 -19.74
CA LEU A 96 -18.40 36.62 -19.23
C LEU A 96 -18.32 38.14 -18.94
N GLY A 97 -17.18 38.61 -18.46
CA GLY A 97 -16.92 40.02 -18.14
C GLY A 97 -16.43 40.86 -19.33
N GLY A 98 -16.21 40.25 -20.50
CA GLY A 98 -15.73 40.96 -21.70
C GLY A 98 -14.25 41.38 -21.67
N SER A 99 -13.48 40.93 -20.68
CA SER A 99 -12.05 41.25 -20.49
C SER A 99 -11.10 40.22 -21.15
N LEU A 100 -11.60 39.48 -22.14
CA LEU A 100 -10.84 38.42 -22.83
C LEU A 100 -9.51 38.89 -23.41
N ARG A 101 -9.41 40.15 -23.86
CA ARG A 101 -8.16 40.74 -24.37
C ARG A 101 -7.07 40.83 -23.29
N ASP A 102 -7.45 41.25 -22.09
CA ASP A 102 -6.52 41.39 -20.97
C ASP A 102 -6.08 40.02 -20.45
N PHE A 103 -7.03 39.07 -20.40
CA PHE A 103 -6.71 37.67 -20.11
C PHE A 103 -5.76 37.08 -21.14
N ALA A 104 -6.01 37.28 -22.44
CA ALA A 104 -5.15 36.79 -23.50
C ALA A 104 -3.74 37.39 -23.41
N ALA A 105 -3.62 38.68 -23.08
CA ALA A 105 -2.34 39.33 -22.84
C ALA A 105 -1.59 38.70 -21.65
N LEU A 106 -2.29 38.40 -20.55
CA LEU A 106 -1.71 37.69 -19.40
C LEU A 106 -1.28 36.26 -19.77
N ALA A 107 -2.14 35.52 -20.47
CA ALA A 107 -1.91 34.14 -20.90
C ALA A 107 -0.75 34.01 -21.89
N SER A 108 -0.51 35.03 -22.72
CA SER A 108 0.58 35.07 -23.69
C SER A 108 1.96 35.33 -23.07
N ARG A 109 2.03 35.65 -21.77
CA ARG A 109 3.31 35.87 -21.09
C ARG A 109 4.13 34.57 -21.07
N PRO A 110 5.43 34.58 -21.42
CA PRO A 110 6.23 33.35 -21.53
C PRO A 110 6.22 32.48 -20.27
N TRP A 111 6.29 33.08 -19.08
CA TRP A 111 6.24 32.35 -17.82
C TRP A 111 4.89 31.67 -17.59
N MET A 112 3.79 32.28 -18.04
CA MET A 112 2.45 31.74 -17.92
C MET A 112 2.26 30.54 -18.87
N ILE A 113 2.81 30.64 -20.08
CA ILE A 113 2.84 29.53 -21.03
C ILE A 113 3.61 28.34 -20.43
N VAL A 114 4.81 28.56 -19.91
CA VAL A 114 5.61 27.50 -19.27
C VAL A 114 4.84 26.86 -18.11
N LEU A 115 4.24 27.67 -17.24
CA LEU A 115 3.45 27.18 -16.11
C LEU A 115 2.27 26.32 -16.58
N ASN A 116 1.51 26.77 -17.58
CA ASN A 116 0.37 26.03 -18.11
C ASN A 116 0.78 24.74 -18.84
N VAL A 117 1.91 24.73 -19.55
CA VAL A 117 2.45 23.51 -20.15
C VAL A 117 2.83 22.48 -19.08
N VAL A 118 3.51 22.92 -18.02
CA VAL A 118 3.85 22.05 -16.88
C VAL A 118 2.58 21.57 -16.19
N ALA A 119 1.60 22.46 -15.98
CA ALA A 119 0.33 22.10 -15.36
C ALA A 119 -0.48 21.11 -16.20
N LEU A 120 -0.47 21.24 -17.52
CA LEU A 120 -1.10 20.31 -18.45
C LEU A 120 -0.41 18.93 -18.38
N ALA A 121 0.93 18.89 -18.39
CA ALA A 121 1.67 17.64 -18.25
C ALA A 121 1.40 16.95 -16.90
N ALA A 122 1.37 17.72 -15.80
CA ALA A 122 1.05 17.21 -14.47
C ALA A 122 -0.40 16.71 -14.38
N THR A 123 -1.35 17.42 -14.98
CA THR A 123 -2.76 17.03 -15.04
C THR A 123 -2.95 15.75 -15.87
N ALA A 124 -2.27 15.62 -17.00
CA ALA A 124 -2.28 14.39 -17.80
C ALA A 124 -1.69 13.21 -17.03
N PHE A 125 -0.55 13.40 -16.36
CA PHE A 125 0.02 12.39 -15.47
C PHE A 125 -0.94 11.99 -14.34
N HIS A 126 -1.59 12.97 -13.71
CA HIS A 126 -2.60 12.74 -12.68
C HIS A 126 -3.74 11.87 -13.23
N ALA A 127 -4.30 12.23 -14.39
CA ALA A 127 -5.37 11.49 -15.05
C ALA A 127 -4.96 10.04 -15.36
N ILE A 128 -3.77 9.81 -15.95
CA ILE A 128 -3.28 8.47 -16.27
C ILE A 128 -3.15 7.61 -15.00
N THR A 129 -2.54 8.15 -13.94
CA THR A 129 -2.39 7.40 -12.69
C THR A 129 -3.75 7.09 -12.04
N PHE A 130 -4.72 8.02 -12.10
CA PHE A 130 -6.09 7.79 -11.64
C PHE A 130 -6.80 6.70 -12.45
N LEU A 131 -6.73 6.77 -13.79
CA LEU A 131 -7.33 5.77 -14.69
C LEU A 131 -6.68 4.39 -14.56
N ASN A 132 -5.43 4.31 -14.12
CA ASN A 132 -4.75 3.05 -13.80
C ASN A 132 -5.21 2.45 -12.45
N LEU A 133 -5.64 3.29 -11.50
CA LEU A 133 -6.12 2.85 -10.19
C LEU A 133 -7.64 2.56 -10.18
N ALA A 134 -8.44 3.27 -10.96
CA ALA A 134 -9.90 3.13 -10.99
C ALA A 134 -10.42 1.68 -11.26
N PRO A 135 -9.84 0.90 -12.19
CA PRO A 135 -10.25 -0.49 -12.44
C PRO A 135 -9.84 -1.45 -11.33
N ARG A 136 -8.86 -1.08 -10.49
CA ARG A 136 -8.40 -1.91 -9.37
C ARG A 136 -9.33 -1.79 -8.17
N ALA A 137 -10.04 -0.67 -8.03
CA ALA A 137 -11.02 -0.44 -6.98
C ALA A 137 -12.41 -1.01 -7.31
N THR A 138 -12.68 -1.27 -8.60
CA THR A 138 -13.99 -1.75 -9.07
C THR A 138 -13.90 -3.20 -9.53
N VAL A 139 -14.53 -4.11 -8.81
CA VAL A 139 -14.68 -5.50 -9.26
C VAL A 139 -15.93 -5.59 -10.13
N VAL A 140 -15.78 -5.30 -11.42
CA VAL A 140 -16.87 -5.46 -12.39
C VAL A 140 -17.00 -6.94 -12.75
N ARG A 141 -18.14 -7.54 -12.40
CA ARG A 141 -18.54 -8.88 -12.81
C ARG A 141 -19.61 -8.71 -13.88
N LEU A 142 -19.36 -9.22 -15.07
CA LEU A 142 -20.32 -9.22 -16.18
C LEU A 142 -20.71 -10.67 -16.42
N ASP A 143 -22.00 -10.99 -16.28
CA ASP A 143 -22.57 -12.31 -16.58
C ASP A 143 -21.85 -13.49 -15.89
N GLY A 144 -21.52 -13.34 -14.60
CA GLY A 144 -20.81 -14.36 -13.82
C GLY A 144 -19.29 -14.42 -14.07
N TRP A 145 -18.79 -13.78 -15.13
CA TRP A 145 -17.37 -13.70 -15.45
C TRP A 145 -16.74 -12.41 -14.91
N ARG A 146 -15.52 -12.53 -14.36
CA ARG A 146 -14.75 -11.38 -13.90
C ARG A 146 -14.11 -10.71 -15.12
N VAL A 147 -14.53 -9.49 -15.43
CA VAL A 147 -13.94 -8.73 -16.55
C VAL A 147 -12.47 -8.49 -16.22
N PRO A 148 -11.54 -8.83 -17.13
CA PRO A 148 -10.13 -8.58 -16.91
C PRO A 148 -9.86 -7.08 -16.73
N ALA A 149 -9.05 -6.73 -15.72
CA ALA A 149 -8.74 -5.33 -15.40
C ALA A 149 -8.12 -4.56 -16.58
N TRP A 150 -7.42 -5.24 -17.49
CA TRP A 150 -6.81 -4.65 -18.67
C TRP A 150 -7.85 -4.18 -19.71
N MET A 151 -9.01 -4.83 -19.82
CA MET A 151 -10.08 -4.39 -20.73
C MET A 151 -10.72 -3.09 -20.23
N ILE A 152 -10.97 -3.00 -18.91
CA ILE A 152 -11.52 -1.80 -18.28
C ILE A 152 -10.51 -0.64 -18.37
N GLN A 153 -9.24 -0.93 -18.05
CA GLN A 153 -8.16 0.06 -18.15
C GLN A 153 -7.94 0.54 -19.59
N GLY A 154 -7.95 -0.38 -20.55
CA GLY A 154 -7.81 -0.08 -21.98
C GLY A 154 -8.99 0.72 -22.53
N GLY A 155 -10.22 0.37 -22.14
CA GLY A 155 -11.42 1.11 -22.50
C GLY A 155 -11.39 2.55 -21.97
N ASN A 156 -11.02 2.73 -20.71
CA ASN A 156 -10.90 4.06 -20.10
C ASN A 156 -9.84 4.94 -20.79
N HIS A 157 -8.66 4.39 -21.08
CA HIS A 157 -7.62 5.14 -21.79
C HIS A 157 -8.02 5.46 -23.22
N SER A 158 -8.65 4.50 -23.92
CA SER A 158 -9.13 4.69 -25.28
C SER A 158 -10.20 5.78 -25.33
N ALA A 159 -11.19 5.73 -24.43
CA ALA A 159 -12.22 6.76 -24.32
C ALA A 159 -11.62 8.15 -24.01
N TRP A 160 -10.68 8.23 -23.07
CA TRP A 160 -10.01 9.48 -22.73
C TRP A 160 -9.24 10.08 -23.93
N VAL A 161 -8.45 9.27 -24.64
CA VAL A 161 -7.71 9.71 -25.83
C VAL A 161 -8.65 10.11 -26.95
N LEU A 162 -9.68 9.31 -27.23
CA LEU A 162 -10.67 9.58 -28.29
C LEU A 162 -11.42 10.89 -28.04
N ILE A 163 -11.92 11.10 -26.81
CA ILE A 163 -12.62 12.34 -26.43
C ILE A 163 -11.67 13.53 -26.56
N SER A 164 -10.43 13.41 -26.07
CA SER A 164 -9.43 14.50 -26.16
C SER A 164 -9.11 14.84 -27.61
N ALA A 165 -8.94 13.84 -28.48
CA ALA A 165 -8.69 14.03 -29.91
C ALA A 165 -9.88 14.65 -30.62
N LEU A 166 -11.11 14.24 -30.29
CA LEU A 166 -12.33 14.80 -30.85
C LEU A 166 -12.48 16.29 -30.50
N ILE A 167 -12.26 16.65 -29.23
CA ILE A 167 -12.28 18.04 -28.76
C ILE A 167 -11.22 18.86 -29.52
N ALA A 168 -9.97 18.36 -29.57
CA ALA A 168 -8.89 19.04 -30.28
C ALA A 168 -9.20 19.21 -31.77
N TYR A 169 -9.77 18.20 -32.42
CA TYR A 169 -10.18 18.27 -33.81
C TYR A 169 -11.20 19.38 -34.06
N PHE A 170 -12.25 19.47 -33.24
CA PHE A 170 -13.26 20.51 -33.38
C PHE A 170 -12.70 21.92 -33.13
N ILE A 171 -11.83 22.08 -32.12
CA ILE A 171 -11.21 23.38 -31.80
C ILE A 171 -10.23 23.83 -32.89
N LEU A 172 -9.42 22.91 -33.44
CA LEU A 172 -8.43 23.25 -34.47
C LEU A 172 -9.05 23.42 -35.85
N ARG A 173 -10.25 22.86 -36.08
CA ARG A 173 -10.98 22.98 -37.33
C ARG A 173 -11.98 24.13 -37.36
N SER A 174 -12.40 24.66 -36.20
CA SER A 174 -13.25 25.85 -36.17
C SER A 174 -12.47 27.04 -36.74
N PRO A 175 -12.95 27.67 -37.83
CA PRO A 175 -12.29 28.81 -38.48
C PRO A 175 -12.34 30.08 -37.63
#